data_AF-A0A846DSU8-F1
#
_entry.id   AF-A0A846DSU8-F1
#
_cell.length_a   1.000
_cell.length_b   1.000
_cell.length_c   1.000
_cell.angle_alpha   90.00
_cell.angle_beta   90.00
_cell.angle_gamma   90.00
#
_symmetry.space_group_name_H-M   'P 1'
#
loop_
_entity.id
_entity.type
_entity.pdbx_description
1 polymer ?
#
loop_
_entity_poly.entity_id
_entity_poly.type
_entity_poly.pdbx_seq_one_letter_code
_entity_poly.pdbx_strand_id
1 'polypeptide(L)' 'MWHIKVEPNKSNELNKTSVIDTVQLRELYRQRFMIKLGVISEELMREITIAIAIIVE' A
#
# COMPACT_ATOMS: atom_id res chain seq x y z
N MET A 1 2.61 -1.79 -14.60
CA MET A 1 1.52 -1.75 -13.60
C MET A 1 2.16 -1.84 -12.22
N TRP A 2 2.67 -0.72 -11.69
CA TRP A 2 3.47 -0.69 -10.45
C TRP A 2 3.05 0.44 -9.48
N HIS A 3 2.28 1.41 -9.99
CA HIS A 3 1.64 2.43 -9.19
C HIS A 3 0.15 2.10 -9.08
N ILE A 4 -0.31 1.92 -7.84
CA ILE A 4 -1.72 1.68 -7.54
C ILE A 4 -2.26 2.93 -6.86
N LYS A 5 -3.28 3.53 -7.46
CA LYS A 5 -3.93 4.74 -6.93
C LYS A 5 -4.78 4.39 -5.71
N VAL A 6 -4.69 5.19 -4.66
CA VAL A 6 -5.51 5.04 -3.45
C VAL A 6 -6.20 6.36 -3.13
N GLU A 7 -7.52 6.32 -3.06
CA GLU A 7 -8.33 7.47 -2.65
C GLU A 7 -8.52 7.51 -1.12
N PRO A 8 -8.54 8.71 -0.51
CA PRO A 8 -8.96 8.91 0.87
C PRO A 8 -10.32 8.30 1.17
N ASN A 9 -10.40 7.57 2.28
CA ASN A 9 -11.68 7.12 2.80
C ASN A 9 -11.61 6.94 4.33
N LYS A 10 -12.76 6.65 4.93
CA LYS A 10 -12.88 6.47 6.39
C LYS A 10 -12.09 5.29 6.95
N SER A 11 -11.72 4.32 6.12
CA SER A 11 -11.01 3.11 6.53
C SER A 11 -9.49 3.30 6.52
N ASN A 12 -8.96 3.99 5.51
CA ASN A 12 -7.52 4.18 5.34
C ASN A 12 -6.97 5.47 5.98
N GLU A 13 -7.85 6.40 6.37
CA GLU A 13 -7.54 7.67 7.02
C GLU A 13 -6.51 8.55 6.27
N LEU A 14 -6.35 8.33 4.96
CA LEU A 14 -5.51 9.19 4.13
C LEU A 14 -6.15 10.58 4.01
N ASN A 15 -5.32 11.62 3.98
CA ASN A 15 -5.78 13.01 3.85
C ASN A 15 -5.83 13.49 2.39
N LYS A 16 -5.26 12.73 1.45
CA LYS A 16 -5.21 13.05 0.03
C LYS A 16 -5.04 11.80 -0.82
N THR A 17 -5.42 11.91 -2.09
CA THR A 17 -5.12 10.88 -3.10
C THR A 17 -3.64 10.56 -3.07
N SER A 18 -3.34 9.28 -2.96
CA SER A 18 -2.00 8.75 -2.75
C SER A 18 -1.75 7.59 -3.70
N VAL A 19 -0.50 7.12 -3.72
CA VAL A 19 -0.07 6.01 -4.56
C VAL A 19 0.69 5.00 -3.71
N ILE A 20 0.41 3.72 -3.92
CA ILE A 20 1.25 2.62 -3.46
C ILE A 20 2.23 2.33 -4.59
N ASP A 21 3.52 2.50 -4.29
CA ASP A 21 4.63 2.26 -5.23
C ASP A 21 5.32 0.94 -4.88
N THR A 22 5.02 -0.10 -5.65
CA THR A 22 5.55 -1.45 -5.40
C THR A 22 7.01 -1.60 -5.82
N VAL A 23 7.59 -0.65 -6.56
CA VAL A 23 9.03 -0.62 -6.87
C VAL A 23 9.85 -0.20 -5.64
N GLN A 24 9.24 0.50 -4.68
CA GLN A 24 9.87 0.95 -3.44
C GLN A 24 9.68 -0.03 -2.25
N LEU A 25 9.38 -1.29 -2.54
CA LEU A 25 9.25 -2.34 -1.52
C LEU A 25 10.56 -2.47 -0.71
N ARG A 26 10.43 -2.55 0.62
CA ARG A 26 11.57 -2.68 1.53
C ARG A 26 11.21 -3.41 2.81
N GLU A 27 12.18 -4.13 3.37
CA GLU A 27 12.07 -4.70 4.71
C GLU A 27 12.25 -3.61 5.77
N LEU A 28 11.47 -3.70 6.85
CA LEU A 28 11.52 -2.76 7.97
C LEU A 28 11.42 -3.50 9.30
N TYR A 29 12.20 -3.07 10.28
CA TYR A 29 12.07 -3.49 11.67
C TYR A 29 10.71 -3.06 12.24
N ARG A 30 10.08 -3.94 13.03
CA ARG A 30 8.75 -3.68 13.63
C ARG A 30 8.69 -2.39 14.44
N GLN A 31 9.80 -1.99 15.05
CA GLN A 31 9.92 -0.77 15.84
C GLN A 31 9.74 0.52 15.00
N ARG A 32 9.88 0.46 13.67
CA ARG A 32 9.63 1.62 12.78
C ARG A 32 8.13 1.91 12.58
N PHE A 33 7.24 0.98 12.94
CA PHE A 33 5.79 1.19 12.89
C PHE A 33 5.31 1.85 14.19
N MET A 34 5.27 3.19 14.21
CA MET A 34 4.90 3.97 15.40
C MET A 34 3.39 4.07 15.61
N ILE A 35 2.61 4.24 14.54
CA ILE A 35 1.16 4.49 14.59
C ILE A 35 0.49 3.69 13.47
N LYS A 36 -0.64 3.04 13.77
CA LYS A 36 -1.53 2.48 12.76
C LYS A 36 -2.44 3.59 12.23
N LEU A 37 -2.28 3.95 10.97
CA LEU A 37 -3.10 4.99 10.32
C LEU A 37 -4.50 4.48 9.95
N GLY A 38 -4.60 3.26 9.41
CA GLY A 38 -5.87 2.74 8.95
C GLY A 38 -5.73 1.34 8.38
N VAL A 39 -6.70 0.94 7.57
CA VAL A 39 -6.71 -0.33 6.82
C VAL A 39 -7.20 -0.10 5.39
N ILE A 40 -6.62 -0.86 4.46
CA ILE A 40 -7.07 -0.91 3.07
C ILE A 40 -7.96 -2.12 2.83
N SER A 41 -8.77 -2.08 1.77
CA SER A 41 -9.68 -3.18 1.43
C SER A 41 -8.92 -4.43 0.96
N GLU A 42 -9.58 -5.59 1.04
CA GLU A 42 -9.02 -6.83 0.51
C GLU A 42 -8.77 -6.77 -1.00
N GLU A 43 -9.65 -6.11 -1.74
CA GLU A 43 -9.50 -5.90 -3.19
C GLU A 43 -8.19 -5.16 -3.50
N LEU A 44 -7.95 -4.05 -2.80
CA LEU A 44 -6.73 -3.28 -2.98
C LEU A 44 -5.49 -4.08 -2.53
N MET A 45 -5.58 -4.89 -1.49
CA MET A 45 -4.51 -5.83 -1.11
C MET A 45 -4.19 -6.86 -2.19
N ARG A 46 -5.21 -7.37 -2.92
CA ARG A 46 -5.00 -8.28 -4.04
C ARG A 46 -4.28 -7.57 -5.19
N GLU A 47 -4.67 -6.33 -5.52
CA GLU A 47 -3.99 -5.53 -6.53
C GLU A 47 -2.50 -5.31 -6.19
N ILE A 48 -2.20 -4.98 -4.93
CA ILE A 48 -0.81 -4.81 -4.46
C ILE A 48 -0.03 -6.12 -4.62
N THR A 49 -0.63 -7.26 -4.27
CA THR A 49 0.02 -8.57 -4.38
C THR A 49 0.35 -8.90 -5.83
N ILE A 50 -0.58 -8.65 -6.76
CA ILE A 50 -0.35 -8.86 -8.20
C ILE A 50 0.75 -7.92 -8.72
N ALA A 51 0.71 -6.65 -8.33
CA ALA A 51 1.71 -5.67 -8.76
C ALA A 51 3.12 -5.99 -8.23
N ILE A 52 3.24 -6.55 -7.03
CA ILE A 52 4.52 -7.05 -6.49
C ILE A 52 5.00 -8.24 -7.31
N ALA A 53 4.12 -9.22 -7.59
CA ALA A 53 4.49 -10.41 -8.37
C ALA A 53 5.05 -10.05 -9.76
N ILE A 54 4.44 -9.08 -10.43
CA ILE A 54 4.88 -8.59 -11.75
C ILE A 54 6.28 -7.94 -11.72
N ILE A 55 6.70 -7.36 -10.61
CA ILE A 55 8.00 -6.66 -10.50
C ILE A 55 9.13 -7.60 -10.11
N VAL A 56 8.82 -8.68 -9.38
CA VAL A 56 9.83 -9.61 -8.87
C VAL A 56 10.18 -10.70 -9.91
N GLU A 57 9.29 -10.96 -10.87
CA GLU A 57 9.57 -11.80 -12.05
C GLU A 57 10.48 -11.09 -13.07
#